data_AF-A0A537Y7M6-F1
#
_entry.id   AF-A0A537Y7M6-F1
#
_cell.length_a   1.000
_cell.length_b   1.000
_cell.length_c   1.000
_cell.angle_alpha   90.00
_cell.angle_beta   90.00
_cell.angle_gamma   90.00
#
_symmetry.space_group_name_H-M   'P 1'
#
loop_
_entity.id
_entity.type
_entity.pdbx_description
1 polymer ?
#
loop_
_entity_poly.entity_id
_entity_poly.type
_entity_poly.pdbx_seq_one_letter_code
_entity_poly.pdbx_strand_id
1 'polypeptide(L)'
;MNHHFEIAAFLLDHGADIDTDWCTHEPASVLHQAAVEADYELARFLIDHGIDMTIRDHRWNSTAEDWADAVGKDKGMAEFRATAEREREEKRRAYKTPE
;
A
#
# COMPACT_ATOMS: atom_id res chain seq x y z
N MET A 1 -6.43 -3.41 -10.64
CA MET A 1 -5.23 -2.81 -11.30
C MET A 1 -4.54 -3.86 -12.19
N ASN A 2 -3.70 -3.55 -13.20
CA ASN A 2 -3.15 -4.56 -14.15
C ASN A 2 -1.85 -5.29 -13.68
N HIS A 3 -1.50 -5.24 -12.40
CA HIS A 3 -0.41 -6.01 -11.75
C HIS A 3 0.92 -6.13 -12.52
N HIS A 4 1.32 -5.08 -13.26
CA HIS A 4 2.64 -5.03 -13.91
C HIS A 4 3.74 -4.69 -12.90
N PHE A 5 3.90 -5.51 -11.87
CA PHE A 5 4.80 -5.24 -10.74
C PHE A 5 6.26 -5.13 -11.15
N GLU A 6 6.71 -5.85 -12.18
CA GLU A 6 8.06 -5.71 -12.70
C GLU A 6 8.33 -4.30 -13.24
N ILE A 7 7.36 -3.71 -13.96
CA ILE A 7 7.46 -2.34 -14.47
C ILE A 7 7.36 -1.34 -13.32
N ALA A 8 6.43 -1.56 -12.39
CA ALA A 8 6.28 -0.71 -11.22
C ALA A 8 7.56 -0.70 -10.37
N ALA A 9 8.15 -1.86 -10.08
CA ALA A 9 9.41 -1.99 -9.37
C ALA A 9 10.55 -1.26 -10.11
N PHE A 10 10.66 -1.45 -11.43
CA PHE A 10 11.63 -0.72 -12.25
C PHE A 10 11.47 0.81 -12.09
N LEU A 11 10.25 1.33 -12.10
CA LEU A 11 10.00 2.77 -11.92
C LEU A 11 10.40 3.24 -10.52
N LEU A 12 10.05 2.48 -9.48
CA LEU A 12 10.41 2.78 -8.10
C LEU A 12 11.93 2.78 -7.89
N ASP A 13 12.64 1.81 -8.47
CA ASP A 13 14.11 1.74 -8.45
C ASP A 13 14.77 2.95 -9.14
N HIS A 14 14.05 3.61 -10.05
CA HIS A 14 14.50 4.82 -10.75
C HIS A 14 13.94 6.11 -10.16
N GLY A 15 13.40 6.06 -8.93
CA GLY A 15 12.99 7.23 -8.17
C GLY A 15 11.58 7.74 -8.48
N ALA A 16 10.73 6.92 -9.09
CA ALA A 16 9.30 7.20 -9.09
C ALA A 16 8.79 7.27 -7.64
N ASP A 17 7.98 8.28 -7.36
CA ASP A 17 7.37 8.46 -6.05
C ASP A 17 6.18 7.51 -5.89
N ILE A 18 6.19 6.71 -4.82
CA ILE A 18 5.09 5.80 -4.46
C ILE A 18 4.02 6.51 -3.63
N ASP A 19 4.39 7.59 -2.93
CA ASP A 19 3.55 8.32 -1.99
C ASP A 19 2.71 9.40 -2.69
N THR A 20 2.09 8.99 -3.80
CA THR A 20 1.23 9.86 -4.60
C THR A 20 -0.21 9.78 -4.13
N ASP A 21 -0.93 10.88 -4.24
CA ASP A 21 -2.35 10.97 -3.93
C ASP A 21 -3.21 11.17 -5.19
N TRP A 22 -2.72 10.80 -6.38
CA TRP A 22 -3.40 11.13 -7.62
C TRP A 22 -4.39 10.05 -8.09
N CYS A 23 -5.66 10.42 -8.23
CA CYS A 23 -6.68 9.64 -8.93
C CYS A 23 -7.62 10.59 -9.71
N THR A 24 -8.14 10.11 -10.85
CA THR A 24 -8.89 10.93 -11.83
C THR A 24 -10.21 11.48 -11.32
N HIS A 25 -10.77 10.93 -10.24
CA HIS A 25 -12.05 11.35 -9.69
C HIS A 25 -11.93 12.03 -8.34
N GLU A 26 -11.03 11.54 -7.47
CA GLU A 26 -10.73 12.12 -6.17
C GLU A 26 -9.29 11.77 -5.80
N PRO A 27 -8.45 12.73 -5.38
CA PRO A 27 -7.10 12.43 -4.94
C PRO A 27 -7.10 11.45 -3.75
N ALA A 28 -6.54 10.26 -3.99
CA ALA A 28 -6.35 9.17 -3.05
C ALA A 28 -5.11 8.37 -3.49
N SER A 29 -4.42 7.74 -2.54
CA SER A 29 -3.23 6.94 -2.87
C SER A 29 -3.56 5.61 -3.54
N VAL A 30 -2.57 5.01 -4.20
CA VAL A 30 -2.69 3.67 -4.81
C VAL A 30 -3.11 2.61 -3.77
N LEU A 31 -2.79 2.80 -2.49
CA LEU A 31 -3.22 1.91 -1.40
C LEU A 31 -4.72 2.00 -1.11
N HIS A 32 -5.35 3.16 -1.29
CA HIS A 32 -6.81 3.30 -1.18
C HIS A 32 -7.51 2.48 -2.26
N GLN A 33 -6.98 2.49 -3.49
CA GLN A 33 -7.52 1.66 -4.57
C GLN A 33 -7.41 0.17 -4.25
N ALA A 34 -6.26 -0.27 -3.72
CA ALA A 34 -6.06 -1.65 -3.30
C ALA A 34 -7.05 -2.06 -2.20
N ALA A 35 -7.35 -1.17 -1.25
CA ALA A 35 -8.33 -1.39 -0.19
C ALA A 35 -9.75 -1.58 -0.73
N VAL A 36 -10.19 -0.75 -1.68
CA VAL A 36 -11.53 -0.86 -2.31
C VAL A 36 -11.69 -2.14 -3.13
N GLU A 37 -10.64 -2.52 -3.85
CA GLU A 37 -10.64 -3.72 -4.71
C GLU A 37 -10.41 -5.02 -3.91
N ALA A 38 -10.10 -4.93 -2.61
CA ALA A 38 -9.57 -6.05 -1.81
C ALA A 38 -8.36 -6.73 -2.50
N ASP A 39 -7.52 -5.92 -3.13
CA ASP A 39 -6.37 -6.35 -3.92
C ASP A 39 -5.14 -6.53 -3.02
N TYR A 40 -5.09 -7.70 -2.36
CA TYR A 40 -4.02 -8.06 -1.44
C TYR A 40 -2.64 -8.14 -2.10
N GLU A 41 -2.59 -8.49 -3.38
CA GLU A 41 -1.33 -8.62 -4.12
C GLU A 41 -0.73 -7.24 -4.39
N LEU A 42 -1.55 -6.30 -4.87
CA LEU A 42 -1.16 -4.90 -4.99
C LEU A 42 -0.79 -4.29 -3.64
N ALA A 43 -1.62 -4.52 -2.60
CA ALA A 43 -1.33 -4.02 -1.26
C ALA A 43 0.01 -4.56 -0.73
N ARG A 44 0.31 -5.86 -0.94
CA ARG A 44 1.60 -6.44 -0.56
C ARG A 44 2.75 -5.72 -1.26
N PHE A 45 2.65 -5.57 -2.58
CA PHE A 45 3.67 -4.93 -3.40
C PHE A 45 3.97 -3.51 -2.89
N LEU A 46 2.93 -2.70 -2.68
CA LEU A 46 3.09 -1.32 -2.20
C LEU A 46 3.74 -1.26 -0.80
N ILE A 47 3.30 -2.13 0.12
CA ILE A 47 3.85 -2.21 1.49
C ILE A 47 5.31 -2.63 1.46
N ASP A 48 5.66 -3.67 0.70
CA ASP A 48 7.05 -4.15 0.58
C ASP A 48 7.97 -3.05 0.02
N HIS A 49 7.47 -2.24 -0.92
CA HIS A 49 8.18 -1.08 -1.49
C HIS A 49 8.11 0.18 -0.63
N GLY A 50 7.46 0.15 0.53
CA GLY A 50 7.57 1.17 1.56
C GLY A 50 6.66 2.38 1.40
N ILE A 51 5.50 2.21 0.77
CA ILE A 51 4.47 3.26 0.73
C ILE A 51 4.14 3.80 2.13
N ASP A 52 3.90 5.10 2.22
CA ASP A 52 3.30 5.74 3.39
C ASP A 52 1.82 5.35 3.50
N MET A 53 1.55 4.46 4.45
CA MET A 53 0.19 3.97 4.73
C MET A 53 -0.68 4.99 5.47
N THR A 54 -0.11 6.14 5.87
CA THR A 54 -0.81 7.19 6.59
C THR A 54 -1.38 8.29 5.70
N ILE A 55 -1.13 8.21 4.38
CA ILE A 55 -1.72 9.13 3.39
C ILE A 55 -3.24 9.14 3.55
N ARG A 56 -3.80 10.35 3.58
CA ARG A 56 -5.24 10.58 3.70
C ARG A 56 -5.81 11.11 2.38
N ASP A 57 -6.95 10.57 1.98
CA ASP A 57 -7.69 11.08 0.82
C ASP A 57 -8.27 12.48 1.08
N HIS A 58 -8.54 13.23 0.01
CA HIS A 58 -9.01 14.61 0.13
C HIS A 58 -10.51 14.74 0.43
N ARG A 59 -11.32 13.70 0.18
CA ARG A 59 -12.77 13.77 0.37
C ARG A 59 -13.17 13.57 1.82
N TRP A 60 -12.64 12.53 2.45
CA TRP A 60 -13.03 12.11 3.80
C TRP A 60 -11.93 12.32 4.83
N ASN A 61 -10.74 12.76 4.41
CA ASN A 61 -9.56 12.80 5.26
C ASN A 61 -9.33 11.41 5.90
N SER A 62 -9.53 10.34 5.12
CA SER A 62 -9.49 8.95 5.55
C SER A 62 -8.28 8.26 4.95
N THR A 63 -7.73 7.29 5.67
CA THR A 63 -6.63 6.44 5.21
C THR A 63 -7.16 5.25 4.39
N ALA A 64 -6.25 4.52 3.74
CA ALA A 64 -6.62 3.28 3.06
C ALA A 64 -7.25 2.23 4.00
N GLU A 65 -6.87 2.25 5.29
CA GLU A 65 -7.51 1.44 6.32
C GLU A 65 -8.95 1.86 6.56
N ASP A 66 -9.19 3.15 6.76
CA ASP A 66 -10.54 3.69 6.96
C ASP A 66 -11.46 3.32 5.77
N TRP A 67 -10.92 3.30 4.55
CA TRP A 67 -11.64 2.85 3.36
C TRP A 67 -11.92 1.35 3.37
N ALA A 68 -10.94 0.51 3.74
CA ALA A 68 -11.14 -0.93 3.86
C ALA A 68 -12.27 -1.25 4.86
N ASP A 69 -12.28 -0.56 6.00
CA ASP A 69 -13.29 -0.71 7.04
C ASP A 69 -14.68 -0.22 6.58
N ALA A 70 -14.74 0.92 5.89
CA ALA A 70 -15.98 1.52 5.43
C ALA A 70 -16.63 0.76 4.26
N VAL A 71 -15.84 0.19 3.36
CA VAL A 71 -16.34 -0.54 2.18
C VAL A 71 -16.92 -1.91 2.59
N GLY A 72 -16.55 -2.43 3.76
CA GLY A 72 -17.22 -3.57 4.40
C GLY A 72 -17.19 -4.89 3.61
N LYS A 73 -16.41 -4.97 2.53
CA LYS A 73 -16.31 -6.16 1.68
C LYS A 73 -15.33 -7.19 2.22
N ASP A 74 -14.31 -6.76 2.97
CA ASP A 74 -13.34 -7.67 3.58
C ASP A 74 -12.60 -7.03 4.76
N LYS A 75 -12.91 -7.48 5.98
CA LYS A 75 -12.18 -7.07 7.20
C LYS A 75 -10.73 -7.59 7.21
N GLY A 76 -10.39 -8.54 6.33
CA GLY A 76 -9.06 -9.11 6.22
C GLY A 76 -7.99 -8.12 5.77
N MET A 77 -8.35 -7.03 5.06
CA MET A 77 -7.36 -6.06 4.56
C MET A 77 -6.68 -5.28 5.70
N ALA A 78 -7.40 -4.94 6.76
CA ALA A 78 -6.83 -4.28 7.94
C ALA A 78 -5.83 -5.20 8.66
N GLU A 79 -6.20 -6.46 8.88
CA GLU A 79 -5.34 -7.48 9.49
C GLU A 79 -4.11 -7.79 8.60
N PHE A 80 -4.33 -7.88 7.30
CA PHE A 80 -3.29 -8.10 6.30
C PHE A 80 -2.23 -7.00 6.35
N ARG A 81 -2.62 -5.73 6.45
CA ARG A 81 -1.67 -4.61 6.54
C ARG A 81 -0.77 -4.73 7.77
N ALA A 82 -1.35 -5.00 8.94
CA ALA A 82 -0.61 -5.15 10.18
C ALA A 82 0.40 -6.32 10.13
N THR A 83 0.02 -7.43 9.49
CA THR A 83 0.92 -8.57 9.29
C THR A 83 2.02 -8.28 8.27
N ALA A 84 1.67 -7.65 7.15
CA ALA A 84 2.61 -7.33 6.08
C ALA A 84 3.69 -6.33 6.52
N GLU A 85 3.31 -5.31 7.29
CA GLU A 85 4.26 -4.34 7.83
C GLU A 85 5.27 -5.01 8.77
N ARG A 86 4.79 -5.82 9.73
CA ARG A 86 5.66 -6.57 10.65
C ARG A 86 6.67 -7.41 9.90
N GLU A 87 6.24 -8.15 8.88
CA GLU A 87 7.12 -8.98 8.05
C GLU A 87 8.16 -8.15 7.28
N ARG A 88 7.79 -6.99 6.75
CA ARG A 88 8.74 -6.06 6.13
C ARG A 88 9.78 -5.57 7.14
N GLU A 89 9.36 -5.23 8.35
CA GLU A 89 10.27 -4.79 9.41
C GLU A 89 11.23 -5.90 9.84
N GLU A 90 10.74 -7.12 9.98
CA GLU A 90 11.53 -8.31 10.30
C GLU A 90 12.58 -8.58 9.21
N LYS A 91 12.18 -8.56 7.93
CA LYS A 91 13.12 -8.67 6.79
C LYS A 91 14.18 -7.56 6.84
N ARG A 92 13.78 -6.31 7.09
CA ARG A 92 14.68 -5.17 7.22
C ARG A 92 15.68 -5.34 8.37
N ARG A 93 15.26 -5.93 9.49
CA ARG A 93 16.12 -6.23 10.64
C ARG A 93 17.08 -7.39 10.33
N ALA A 94 16.59 -8.47 9.75
CA ALA A 94 17.41 -9.65 9.41
C ALA A 94 18.56 -9.32 8.45
N TYR A 95 18.34 -8.40 7.51
CA TYR A 95 19.36 -7.97 6.55
C TYR A 95 20.38 -6.97 7.12
N LYS A 96 20.10 -6.36 8.28
CA LYS A 96 20.95 -5.31 8.89
C LYS A 96 21.97 -5.84 9.90
N THR A 97 22.01 -7.14 10.16
CA THR A 97 23.00 -7.83 10.98
C THR A 97 24.02 -8.55 10.09
N PRO A 98 25.11 -7.89 9.65
CA PRO A 98 26.29 -8.62 9.17
C PRO A 98 27.07 -9.16 10.38
N GLU A 99 27.55 -10.40 10.25
CA GLU A 99 28.49 -11.08 11.16
C GLU A 99 29.80 -10.31 11.34
#